data_AF-A0A835G360-F1
#
_entry.id   AF-A0A835G360-F1
#
_cell.length_a   1.000
_cell.length_b   1.000
_cell.length_c   1.000
_cell.angle_alpha   90.00
_cell.angle_beta   90.00
_cell.angle_gamma   90.00
#
_symmetry.space_group_name_H-M   'P 1'
#
loop_
_entity.id
_entity.type
_entity.pdbx_description
1 polymer ?
#
loop_
_entity_poly.entity_id
_entity_poly.type
_entity_poly.pdbx_seq_one_letter_code
_entity_poly.pdbx_strand_id
1 'polypeptide(L)'
;MAGIKKMNHLNLKEMWDEDGTAPDIFRAAMSRNRFLLLMRAIRFDDINSRSERNITVDNYFTSIPLADELLAARTTIVGTLRKNKRPKPSSIFGFHKNKVLLSYVPNKKNKKNQVLKRFAPDLELPEEEKPSGICAVCPRRKNRKTKKSCIYCQKFLCTEHSRTLCDMCKARVYDED
;
A
#
# COMPACT_ATOMS: atom_id res chain seq x y z
N MET A 1 -40.48 -12.50 2.77
CA MET A 1 -41.57 -13.43 3.11
C MET A 1 -41.11 -14.58 4.00
N ALA A 2 -40.12 -15.40 3.60
CA ALA A 2 -39.61 -16.52 4.42
C ALA A 2 -39.12 -16.10 5.81
N GLY A 3 -38.35 -15.01 5.92
CA GLY A 3 -37.89 -14.50 7.22
C GLY A 3 -39.01 -14.01 8.15
N ILE A 4 -40.06 -13.37 7.60
CA ILE A 4 -41.22 -12.91 8.37
C ILE A 4 -42.01 -14.10 8.93
N LYS A 5 -42.14 -15.16 8.14
CA LYS A 5 -42.81 -16.41 8.53
C LYS A 5 -41.91 -17.35 9.35
N LYS A 6 -40.69 -16.94 9.71
CA LYS A 6 -39.70 -17.74 10.46
C LYS A 6 -39.42 -19.12 9.82
N MET A 7 -39.45 -19.20 8.49
CA MET A 7 -39.32 -20.47 7.76
C MET A 7 -37.87 -20.82 7.40
N ASN A 8 -36.86 -20.11 7.93
CA ASN A 8 -35.46 -20.20 7.48
C ASN A 8 -34.80 -21.58 7.66
N HIS A 9 -35.35 -22.43 8.54
CA HIS A 9 -34.83 -23.77 8.83
C HIS A 9 -35.63 -24.90 8.16
N LEU A 10 -36.68 -24.56 7.39
CA LEU A 10 -37.48 -25.56 6.67
C LEU A 10 -36.79 -25.97 5.37
N ASN A 11 -37.06 -27.19 4.93
CA ASN A 11 -36.54 -27.65 3.65
C ASN A 11 -37.21 -26.88 2.51
N LEU A 12 -36.47 -26.69 1.42
CA LEU A 12 -36.99 -25.99 0.25
C LEU A 12 -38.18 -26.72 -0.40
N LYS A 13 -38.27 -28.04 -0.23
CA LYS A 13 -39.40 -28.85 -0.71
C LYS A 13 -40.68 -28.43 0.03
N GLU A 14 -40.63 -28.42 1.36
CA GLU A 14 -41.72 -28.01 2.26
C GLU A 14 -42.19 -26.58 2.00
N MET A 15 -41.30 -25.67 1.56
CA MET A 15 -41.68 -24.30 1.21
C MET A 15 -42.51 -24.19 -0.08
N TRP A 16 -42.48 -25.19 -0.96
CA TRP A 16 -43.19 -25.22 -2.24
C TRP A 16 -44.24 -26.34 -2.33
N ASP A 17 -44.45 -27.12 -1.26
CA ASP A 17 -45.37 -28.27 -1.22
C ASP A 17 -46.85 -27.86 -1.28
N GLU A 18 -47.66 -28.64 -1.98
CA GLU A 18 -49.07 -28.34 -2.27
C GLU A 18 -50.05 -28.75 -1.16
N ASP A 19 -49.54 -29.35 -0.08
CA ASP A 19 -50.32 -29.93 1.03
C ASP A 19 -50.97 -28.88 1.96
N GLY A 20 -51.19 -27.65 1.48
CA GLY A 20 -51.83 -26.54 2.20
C GLY A 20 -51.03 -25.92 3.35
N THR A 21 -49.91 -26.55 3.75
CA THR A 21 -49.05 -26.11 4.85
C THR A 21 -48.05 -25.03 4.39
N ALA A 22 -47.68 -25.04 3.10
CA ALA A 22 -46.77 -24.08 2.51
C ALA A 22 -47.50 -22.80 2.04
N PRO A 23 -46.96 -21.60 2.31
CA PRO A 23 -47.55 -20.37 1.81
C PRO A 23 -47.57 -20.30 0.28
N ASP A 24 -48.74 -20.03 -0.30
CA ASP A 24 -48.91 -19.91 -1.76
C ASP A 24 -48.02 -18.85 -2.41
N ILE A 25 -47.57 -17.87 -1.62
CA ILE A 25 -46.77 -16.77 -2.12
C ILE A 25 -45.43 -17.21 -2.75
N PHE A 26 -44.87 -18.34 -2.31
CA PHE A 26 -43.63 -18.86 -2.89
C PHE A 26 -43.85 -19.41 -4.30
N ARG A 27 -44.94 -20.16 -4.51
CA ARG A 27 -45.35 -20.66 -5.84
C ARG A 27 -45.83 -19.54 -6.75
N ALA A 28 -46.59 -18.60 -6.22
CA ALA A 28 -47.10 -17.46 -6.98
C ALA A 28 -45.97 -16.56 -7.49
N ALA A 29 -44.86 -16.43 -6.74
CA ALA A 29 -43.71 -15.64 -7.16
C ALA A 29 -42.84 -16.36 -8.20
N MET A 30 -42.50 -17.64 -8.00
CA MET A 30 -41.71 -18.43 -8.94
C MET A 30 -41.77 -19.94 -8.67
N SER A 31 -41.39 -20.75 -9.66
CA SER A 31 -41.22 -22.20 -9.47
C SER A 31 -40.00 -22.55 -8.60
N ARG A 32 -40.07 -23.68 -7.89
CA ARG A 32 -38.97 -24.20 -7.05
C ARG A 32 -37.66 -24.33 -7.82
N ASN A 33 -37.73 -24.84 -9.06
CA ASN A 33 -36.55 -25.03 -9.90
C ASN A 33 -35.91 -23.70 -10.32
N ARG A 34 -36.72 -22.67 -10.61
CA ARG A 34 -36.22 -21.32 -10.90
C ARG A 34 -35.55 -20.71 -9.68
N PHE A 35 -36.16 -20.85 -8.49
CA PHE A 35 -35.56 -20.38 -7.24
C PHE A 35 -34.20 -21.05 -6.98
N LEU A 36 -34.11 -22.37 -7.12
CA LEU A 36 -32.86 -23.13 -6.97
C LEU A 36 -31.77 -22.67 -7.93
N LEU A 37 -32.12 -22.42 -9.19
CA LEU A 37 -31.18 -21.92 -10.19
C LEU A 37 -30.64 -20.55 -9.79
N LEU A 38 -31.52 -19.63 -9.41
CA LEU A 38 -31.14 -18.28 -8.97
C LEU A 38 -30.26 -18.34 -7.73
N MET A 39 -30.62 -19.12 -6.70
CA MET A 39 -29.80 -19.26 -5.50
C MET A 39 -28.38 -19.79 -5.79
N ARG A 40 -28.23 -20.66 -6.79
CA ARG A 40 -26.91 -21.15 -7.23
C ARG A 40 -26.15 -20.16 -8.11
N ALA A 41 -26.85 -19.30 -8.84
CA ALA A 41 -26.29 -18.39 -9.83
C ALA A 41 -26.09 -16.95 -9.32
N ILE A 42 -26.71 -16.56 -8.20
CA ILE A 42 -26.51 -15.23 -7.61
C ILE A 42 -25.03 -15.03 -7.27
N ARG A 43 -24.46 -13.92 -7.74
CA ARG A 43 -23.11 -13.45 -7.42
C ARG A 43 -23.24 -11.98 -7.02
N PHE A 44 -22.58 -11.60 -5.92
CA PHE A 44 -22.57 -10.23 -5.40
C PHE A 44 -21.24 -9.53 -5.66
N ASP A 45 -20.49 -9.98 -6.68
CA ASP A 45 -19.11 -9.58 -6.86
C ASP A 45 -18.75 -9.55 -8.35
N ASP A 46 -18.00 -8.52 -8.76
CA ASP A 46 -17.42 -8.43 -10.09
C ASP A 46 -16.03 -9.07 -10.07
N ILE A 47 -15.82 -10.04 -10.96
CA ILE A 47 -14.55 -10.78 -11.06
C ILE A 47 -13.41 -9.87 -11.51
N ASN A 48 -13.69 -8.87 -12.35
CA ASN A 48 -12.67 -8.01 -12.94
C ASN A 48 -12.11 -7.02 -11.91
N SER A 49 -12.89 -6.67 -10.88
CA SER A 49 -12.44 -5.78 -9.80
C SER A 49 -11.74 -6.50 -8.64
N ARG A 50 -11.49 -7.83 -8.73
CA ARG A 50 -10.88 -8.61 -7.64
C ARG A 50 -9.42 -8.28 -7.40
N SER A 51 -8.64 -8.15 -8.47
CA SER A 51 -7.19 -7.93 -8.42
C SER A 51 -6.82 -6.57 -7.81
N GLU A 52 -7.68 -5.57 -7.96
CA GLU A 52 -7.42 -4.18 -7.54
C GLU A 52 -7.92 -3.87 -6.12
N ARG A 53 -8.56 -4.84 -5.46
CA ARG A 53 -9.13 -4.63 -4.13
C ARG A 53 -8.05 -4.63 -3.05
N ASN A 54 -8.13 -3.60 -2.21
CA ASN A 54 -7.30 -3.47 -1.02
C ASN A 54 -7.99 -4.12 0.18
N ILE A 55 -7.23 -4.86 0.98
CA ILE A 55 -7.73 -5.57 2.16
C ILE A 55 -7.68 -4.63 3.36
N THR A 56 -8.84 -4.26 3.90
CA THR A 56 -8.92 -3.53 5.18
C THR A 56 -9.15 -4.50 6.33
N VAL A 57 -8.23 -4.54 7.29
CA VAL A 57 -8.30 -5.45 8.45
C VAL A 57 -8.18 -4.72 9.78
N ASP A 58 -8.82 -5.28 10.80
CA ASP A 58 -8.67 -4.83 12.19
C ASP A 58 -7.30 -5.26 12.78
N ASN A 59 -6.92 -4.63 13.89
CA ASN A 59 -5.68 -4.78 14.64
C ASN A 59 -5.30 -6.23 14.99
N TYR A 60 -6.28 -7.13 15.03
CA TYR A 60 -6.04 -8.54 15.33
C TYR A 60 -5.27 -9.23 14.20
N PHE A 61 -5.62 -8.91 12.95
CA PHE A 61 -5.06 -9.56 11.75
C PHE A 61 -3.92 -8.76 11.12
N THR A 62 -3.68 -7.54 11.55
CA THR A 62 -2.57 -6.71 11.06
C THR A 62 -1.23 -7.14 11.63
N SER A 63 -0.31 -7.57 10.78
CA SER A 63 1.09 -7.78 11.13
C SER A 63 2.02 -7.35 9.99
N ILE A 64 3.26 -6.97 10.34
CA ILE A 64 4.28 -6.57 9.38
C ILE A 64 4.72 -7.71 8.44
N PRO A 65 4.96 -8.95 8.91
CA PRO A 65 5.33 -10.05 8.01
C PRO A 65 4.20 -10.42 7.05
N LEU A 66 2.95 -10.46 7.53
CA LEU A 66 1.78 -10.68 6.66
C LEU A 66 1.69 -9.62 5.56
N ALA A 67 1.99 -8.37 5.89
CA ALA A 67 2.00 -7.28 4.90
C ALA A 67 3.12 -7.44 3.84
N ASP A 68 4.20 -8.19 4.12
CA ASP A 68 5.23 -8.50 3.12
C ASP A 68 4.82 -9.70 2.25
N GLU A 69 4.21 -10.72 2.84
CA GLU A 69 3.67 -11.88 2.09
C GLU A 69 2.56 -11.46 1.13
N LEU A 70 1.65 -10.59 1.56
CA LEU A 70 0.57 -10.07 0.71
C LEU A 70 1.11 -9.18 -0.41
N LEU A 71 2.22 -8.47 -0.17
CA LEU A 71 2.89 -7.70 -1.22
C LEU A 71 3.45 -8.62 -2.31
N ALA A 72 4.07 -9.76 -1.93
CA ALA A 72 4.52 -10.76 -2.89
C ALA A 72 3.34 -11.31 -3.72
N ALA A 73 2.15 -11.38 -3.13
CA ALA A 73 0.91 -11.76 -3.78
C ALA A 73 0.16 -10.61 -4.50
N ARG A 74 0.79 -9.44 -4.69
CA ARG A 74 0.21 -8.24 -5.33
C ARG A 74 -1.07 -7.71 -4.69
N THR A 75 -1.24 -7.87 -3.38
CA THR A 75 -2.37 -7.32 -2.62
C THR A 75 -1.89 -6.33 -1.56
N THR A 76 -2.61 -5.21 -1.39
CA THR A 76 -2.27 -4.24 -0.34
C THR A 76 -3.20 -4.40 0.86
N ILE A 77 -2.63 -4.17 2.04
CA ILE A 77 -3.34 -4.28 3.31
C ILE A 77 -3.35 -2.92 4.01
N VAL A 78 -4.52 -2.50 4.48
CA VAL A 78 -4.73 -1.32 5.29
C VAL A 78 -5.27 -1.75 6.64
N GLY A 79 -4.64 -1.32 7.72
CA GLY A 79 -5.13 -1.69 9.04
C GLY A 79 -4.36 -1.02 10.15
N THR A 80 -4.86 -1.14 11.37
CA THR A 80 -4.26 -0.47 12.52
C THR A 80 -3.28 -1.39 13.26
N LEU A 81 -2.13 -0.90 13.73
CA LEU A 81 -1.13 -1.74 14.43
C LEU A 81 -1.20 -1.57 15.96
N ARG A 82 -1.23 -2.69 16.69
CA ARG A 82 -1.11 -2.72 18.16
C ARG A 82 0.24 -2.16 18.63
N LYS A 83 0.23 -1.39 19.73
CA LYS A 83 1.40 -0.72 20.33
C LYS A 83 2.65 -1.59 20.44
N ASN A 84 2.50 -2.82 20.89
CA ASN A 84 3.62 -3.73 21.18
C ASN A 84 4.27 -4.30 19.91
N LYS A 85 3.61 -4.19 18.75
CA LYS A 85 4.10 -4.69 17.45
C LYS A 85 4.59 -3.55 16.54
N ARG A 86 4.72 -2.32 17.07
CA ARG A 86 5.09 -1.12 16.30
C ARG A 86 6.62 -1.01 16.16
N PRO A 87 7.15 -0.85 14.95
CA PRO A 87 8.46 -0.25 14.74
C PRO A 87 8.36 1.19 15.23
N LYS A 88 9.35 1.68 15.97
CA LYS A 88 9.36 3.08 16.45
C LYS A 88 9.61 4.00 15.26
N PRO A 89 8.61 4.74 14.72
CA PRO A 89 8.87 5.70 13.67
C PRO A 89 9.31 7.02 14.32
N SER A 90 10.36 7.64 13.79
CA SER A 90 10.87 8.94 14.24
C SER A 90 9.98 10.13 13.82
N SER A 91 9.04 9.92 12.90
CA SER A 91 8.20 10.94 12.28
C SER A 91 6.71 10.55 12.26
N ILE A 92 5.84 11.56 12.15
CA ILE A 92 4.37 11.42 12.06
C ILE A 92 3.95 10.57 10.84
N PHE A 93 4.77 10.60 9.79
CA PHE A 93 4.73 9.72 8.63
C PHE A 93 6.02 8.91 8.59
N GLY A 94 5.95 7.63 8.92
CA GLY A 94 7.08 6.71 8.82
C GLY A 94 7.10 6.03 7.45
N PHE A 95 8.03 6.42 6.59
CA PHE A 95 8.30 5.72 5.33
C PHE A 95 9.38 4.67 5.57
N HIS A 96 9.09 3.40 5.29
CA HIS A 96 10.06 2.33 5.40
C HIS A 96 9.93 1.35 4.24
N LYS A 97 10.94 1.34 3.35
CA LYS A 97 10.84 0.69 2.03
C LYS A 97 9.55 1.16 1.35
N ASN A 98 8.75 0.27 0.78
CA ASN A 98 7.48 0.71 0.19
C ASN A 98 6.34 0.85 1.24
N LYS A 99 6.56 0.72 2.56
CA LYS A 99 5.50 0.80 3.61
C LYS A 99 5.32 2.23 4.13
N VAL A 100 4.08 2.67 4.32
CA VAL A 100 3.79 3.94 5.02
C VAL A 100 3.06 3.66 6.33
N LEU A 101 3.74 3.98 7.43
CA LEU A 101 3.18 3.99 8.78
C LEU A 101 2.65 5.40 9.06
N LEU A 102 1.33 5.54 9.12
CA LEU A 102 0.70 6.80 9.49
C LEU A 102 0.35 6.80 10.98
N SER A 103 1.00 7.67 11.75
CA SER A 103 0.57 7.91 13.13
C SER A 103 -0.51 8.98 13.16
N TYR A 104 -1.77 8.56 13.25
CA TYR A 104 -2.90 9.46 13.47
C TYR A 104 -3.41 9.32 14.90
N VAL A 105 -3.65 10.45 15.58
CA VAL A 105 -4.29 10.47 16.90
C VAL A 105 -5.69 11.05 16.71
N PRO A 106 -6.75 10.21 16.62
CA PRO A 106 -8.11 10.72 16.69
C PRO A 106 -8.32 11.36 18.08
N ASN A 107 -9.07 12.46 18.11
CA ASN A 107 -9.14 13.46 19.19
C ASN A 107 -9.15 12.91 20.65
N LYS A 108 -8.59 13.72 21.56
CA LYS A 108 -7.93 13.49 22.86
C LYS A 108 -8.50 12.50 23.91
N LYS A 109 -9.62 11.81 23.68
CA LYS A 109 -10.26 10.97 24.73
C LYS A 109 -9.91 9.48 24.68
N ASN A 110 -9.39 8.92 23.58
CA ASN A 110 -9.12 7.48 23.53
C ASN A 110 -7.90 7.06 22.68
N LYS A 111 -7.34 5.92 23.09
CA LYS A 111 -6.00 5.38 22.83
C LYS A 111 -5.53 5.41 21.35
N LYS A 112 -4.26 5.78 21.18
CA LYS A 112 -3.42 5.78 19.95
C LYS A 112 -3.63 4.53 19.05
N ASN A 113 -4.39 4.66 17.96
CA ASN A 113 -4.48 3.68 16.86
C ASN A 113 -3.81 4.26 15.61
N GLN A 114 -2.72 3.64 15.13
CA GLN A 114 -1.98 4.09 13.95
C GLN A 114 -2.36 3.22 12.75
N VAL A 115 -2.59 3.84 11.58
CA VAL A 115 -3.03 3.18 10.35
C VAL A 115 -1.81 2.88 9.47
N LEU A 116 -1.63 1.64 9.07
CA LEU A 116 -0.70 1.22 8.02
C LEU A 116 -1.43 1.37 6.68
N LYS A 117 -0.86 2.14 5.74
CA LYS A 117 -1.31 2.20 4.35
C LYS A 117 -0.11 1.91 3.44
N ARG A 118 -0.31 1.15 2.37
CA ARG A 118 0.70 0.96 1.32
C ARG A 118 0.06 1.32 -0.03
N PHE A 119 0.71 2.17 -0.80
CA PHE A 119 0.33 2.42 -2.20
C PHE A 119 0.83 1.22 -3.03
N ALA A 120 0.00 0.75 -3.95
CA ALA A 120 0.49 -0.11 -5.03
C ALA A 120 1.58 0.68 -5.77
N PRO A 121 2.73 0.05 -6.12
CA PRO A 121 3.71 0.75 -6.92
C PRO A 121 3.11 0.99 -8.30
N ASP A 122 2.72 2.23 -8.58
CA ASP A 122 2.72 2.71 -9.96
C ASP A 122 4.17 2.53 -10.45
N LEU A 123 4.35 1.73 -11.51
CA LEU A 123 5.59 1.48 -12.26
C LEU A 123 6.88 1.97 -11.58
N GLU A 124 7.62 1.06 -10.95
CA GLU A 124 8.96 1.37 -10.42
C GLU A 124 9.90 1.79 -11.58
N LEU A 125 10.20 3.09 -11.65
CA LEU A 125 11.38 3.57 -12.38
C LEU A 125 12.63 3.26 -11.54
N PRO A 126 13.70 2.70 -12.13
CA PRO A 126 14.87 2.28 -11.38
C PRO A 126 15.55 3.49 -10.70
N GLU A 127 15.83 3.36 -9.40
CA GLU A 127 16.63 4.35 -8.67
C GLU A 127 18.09 4.28 -9.17
N GLU A 128 18.49 5.20 -10.04
CA GLU A 128 19.89 5.32 -10.46
C GLU A 128 20.77 5.74 -9.27
N GLU A 129 21.64 4.84 -8.80
CA GLU A 129 22.67 5.15 -7.81
C GLU A 129 23.68 6.15 -8.41
N LYS A 130 23.59 7.41 -7.99
CA LYS A 130 24.50 8.47 -8.49
C LYS A 130 25.96 8.18 -8.10
N PRO A 131 26.92 8.30 -9.04
CA PRO A 131 28.33 8.04 -8.76
C PRO A 131 28.88 9.01 -7.70
N SER A 132 29.71 8.48 -6.80
CA SER A 132 30.34 9.25 -5.72
C SER A 132 31.85 9.06 -5.73
N GLY A 133 32.61 10.11 -5.38
CA GLY A 133 34.07 10.09 -5.42
C GLY A 133 34.72 11.01 -4.38
N ILE A 134 36.05 11.08 -4.39
CA ILE A 134 36.84 11.89 -3.45
C ILE A 134 37.22 13.22 -4.12
N CYS A 135 37.16 14.31 -3.35
CA CYS A 135 37.55 15.64 -3.82
C CYS A 135 38.99 15.67 -4.35
N ALA A 136 39.18 16.13 -5.59
CA ALA A 136 40.48 16.17 -6.25
C ALA A 136 41.41 17.30 -5.74
N VAL A 137 40.85 18.35 -5.14
CA VAL A 137 41.59 19.55 -4.68
C VAL A 137 42.00 19.43 -3.21
N CYS A 138 41.23 18.69 -2.40
CA CYS A 138 41.57 18.51 -0.99
C CYS A 138 42.87 17.70 -0.83
N PRO A 139 43.74 18.05 0.13
CA PRO A 139 44.82 17.18 0.56
C PRO A 139 44.28 15.77 0.87
N ARG A 140 44.97 14.72 0.39
CA ARG A 140 44.52 13.32 0.50
C ARG A 140 44.19 12.91 1.94
N ARG A 141 44.89 13.46 2.93
CA ARG A 141 44.64 13.26 4.37
C ARG A 141 43.21 13.64 4.80
N LYS A 142 42.56 14.61 4.14
CA LYS A 142 41.19 15.04 4.48
C LYS A 142 40.11 14.09 3.94
N ASN A 143 40.43 13.25 2.95
CA ASN A 143 39.57 12.21 2.37
C ASN A 143 38.09 12.61 2.17
N ARG A 144 37.84 13.82 1.64
CA ARG A 144 36.48 14.36 1.55
C ARG A 144 35.71 13.70 0.39
N LYS A 145 34.70 12.90 0.71
CA LYS A 145 33.77 12.31 -0.26
C LYS A 145 32.75 13.33 -0.74
N THR A 146 32.38 13.25 -2.01
CA THR A 146 31.44 14.16 -2.66
C THR A 146 30.73 13.47 -3.82
N LYS A 147 29.50 13.92 -4.07
CA LYS A 147 28.68 13.53 -5.24
C LYS A 147 28.71 14.60 -6.34
N LYS A 148 29.34 15.76 -6.08
CA LYS A 148 29.41 16.88 -7.03
C LYS A 148 30.65 16.73 -7.91
N SER A 149 30.47 16.79 -9.21
CA SER A 149 31.55 16.81 -10.20
C SER A 149 31.56 18.15 -10.96
N CYS A 150 32.74 18.56 -11.43
CA CYS A 150 32.88 19.69 -12.34
C CYS A 150 32.26 19.36 -13.71
N ILE A 151 31.53 20.31 -14.30
CA ILE A 151 30.88 20.09 -15.61
C ILE A 151 31.91 19.84 -16.73
N TYR A 152 33.02 20.59 -16.75
CA TYR A 152 34.02 20.46 -17.82
C TYR A 152 35.02 19.31 -17.67
N CYS A 153 35.53 19.06 -16.45
CA CYS A 153 36.58 18.06 -16.23
C CYS A 153 36.12 16.83 -15.44
N GLN A 154 34.86 16.78 -15.04
CA GLN A 154 34.22 15.67 -14.30
C GLN A 154 34.90 15.27 -12.98
N LYS A 155 35.89 16.04 -12.50
CA LYS A 155 36.53 15.82 -11.21
C LYS A 155 35.55 16.08 -10.07
N PHE A 156 35.58 15.20 -9.08
CA PHE A 156 34.80 15.32 -7.86
C PHE A 156 35.32 16.47 -6.98
N LEU A 157 34.42 17.30 -6.47
CA LEU A 157 34.75 18.50 -5.67
C LEU A 157 33.88 18.59 -4.42
N CYS A 158 34.48 18.90 -3.27
CA CYS A 158 33.71 19.16 -2.05
C CYS A 158 33.00 20.52 -2.12
N THR A 159 32.10 20.80 -1.18
CA THR A 159 31.33 22.06 -1.12
C THR A 159 32.19 23.31 -0.97
N GLU A 160 33.39 23.20 -0.40
CA GLU A 160 34.35 24.31 -0.28
C GLU A 160 35.05 24.63 -1.62
N HIS A 161 35.26 23.62 -2.47
CA HIS A 161 35.94 23.74 -3.77
C HIS A 161 34.98 23.64 -4.96
N SER A 162 33.66 23.70 -4.72
CA SER A 162 32.64 23.64 -5.78
C SER A 162 31.78 24.89 -5.74
N ARG A 163 32.01 25.80 -6.70
CA ARG A 163 31.08 26.91 -6.97
C ARG A 163 30.15 26.60 -8.15
N THR A 164 30.62 25.86 -9.15
CA THR A 164 29.87 25.26 -10.30
C THR A 164 30.89 24.58 -11.24
N LEU A 165 32.07 25.18 -11.34
CA LEU A 165 33.25 24.70 -12.05
C LEU A 165 34.38 24.45 -11.03
N CYS A 166 35.38 23.63 -11.40
CA CYS A 166 36.60 23.52 -10.60
C CYS A 166 37.44 24.78 -10.77
N ASP A 167 38.25 25.13 -9.76
CA ASP A 167 39.04 26.37 -9.78
C ASP A 167 39.97 26.47 -11.01
N MET A 168 40.47 25.33 -11.52
CA MET A 168 41.29 25.31 -12.74
C MET A 168 40.49 25.54 -14.02
N CYS A 169 39.25 25.03 -14.10
CA CYS A 169 38.36 25.30 -15.23
C CYS A 169 37.78 26.71 -15.14
N LYS A 170 37.67 27.26 -13.93
CA LYS A 170 37.27 28.65 -13.72
C LYS A 170 38.33 29.61 -14.27
N ALA A 171 39.61 29.40 -13.95
CA ALA A 171 40.71 30.23 -14.44
C ALA A 171 40.71 30.35 -15.98
N ARG A 172 40.56 29.22 -16.68
CA ARG A 172 40.51 29.18 -18.15
C ARG A 172 39.36 29.96 -18.80
N VAL A 173 38.27 30.22 -18.09
CA VAL A 173 37.10 30.94 -18.64
C VAL A 173 37.26 32.46 -18.52
N TYR A 174 38.10 32.95 -17.61
CA TYR A 174 38.31 34.40 -17.39
C TYR A 174 39.60 34.94 -18.02
N ASP A 175 40.38 34.09 -18.69
CA ASP A 175 41.58 34.49 -19.43
C ASP A 175 41.28 34.77 -20.92
N GLU A 176 40.02 34.61 -21.37
CA GLU A 176 39.56 34.91 -22.75
C GLU A 176 38.74 36.20 -22.89
N ASP A 177 38.66 37.04 -21.84
CA ASP A 177 38.05 38.38 -21.87
C ASP A 177 39.10 39.50 -21.76
#